data_AF-A0A917B960-F1
#
_entry.id   AF-A0A917B960-F1
#
_cell.length_a   1.000
_cell.length_b   1.000
_cell.length_c   1.000
_cell.angle_alpha   90.00
_cell.angle_beta   90.00
_cell.angle_gamma   90.00
#
_symmetry.space_group_name_H-M   'P 1'
#
loop_
_entity.id
_entity.type
_entity.pdbx_description
1 polymer ?
#
loop_
_entity_poly.entity_id
_entity_poly.type
_entity_poly.pdbx_seq_one_letter_code
_entity_poly.pdbx_strand_id
1 'polypeptide(L)'
;MALKLLHTLKSDGYSKVTFDTENEGKRVFLQLDELVSEEQLLNILKVNPKRVEYFPLEEKPYMIVHESDICTRFYIDPKKSN
;
A
#
# COMPACT_ATOMS: atom_id res chain seq x y z
N MET A 1 -5.47 -13.91 7.62
CA MET A 1 -5.96 -13.59 6.26
C MET A 1 -4.77 -12.96 5.53
N ALA A 2 -4.21 -13.63 4.52
CA ALA A 2 -2.99 -13.17 3.87
C ALA A 2 -3.28 -11.91 3.04
N LEU A 3 -2.47 -10.86 3.23
CA LEU A 3 -2.51 -9.65 2.45
C LEU A 3 -2.22 -9.95 0.98
N LYS A 4 -3.00 -9.38 0.06
CA LYS A 4 -2.79 -9.48 -1.39
C LYS A 4 -2.88 -8.11 -2.06
N LEU A 5 -2.45 -7.05 -1.36
CA LEU A 5 -2.57 -5.68 -1.86
C LEU A 5 -1.72 -5.49 -3.13
N LEU A 6 -0.49 -6.02 -3.17
CA LEU A 6 0.35 -5.96 -4.36
C LEU A 6 -0.32 -6.64 -5.55
N HIS A 7 -0.92 -7.82 -5.34
CA HIS A 7 -1.63 -8.53 -6.38
C HIS A 7 -2.87 -7.76 -6.85
N THR A 8 -3.66 -7.20 -5.94
CA THR A 8 -4.83 -6.37 -6.28
C THR A 8 -4.41 -5.16 -7.13
N LEU A 9 -3.39 -4.42 -6.70
CA LEU A 9 -2.92 -3.24 -7.43
C LEU A 9 -2.42 -3.60 -8.84
N LYS A 10 -1.68 -4.71 -8.99
CA LYS A 10 -1.22 -5.19 -10.29
C LYS A 10 -2.39 -5.64 -11.18
N SER A 11 -3.35 -6.37 -10.61
CA SER A 11 -4.54 -6.86 -11.32
C SER A 11 -5.40 -5.72 -11.86
N ASP A 12 -5.46 -4.59 -11.16
CA ASP A 12 -6.21 -3.40 -11.59
C ASP A 12 -5.47 -2.58 -12.67
N GLY A 13 -4.29 -3.06 -13.08
CA GLY A 13 -3.47 -2.47 -14.15
C GLY A 13 -2.61 -1.29 -13.69
N TYR A 14 -2.35 -1.17 -12.38
CA TYR A 14 -1.43 -0.16 -11.88
C TYR A 14 0.01 -0.65 -12.00
N SER A 15 0.88 0.21 -12.51
CA SER A 15 2.32 -0.05 -12.63
C SER A 15 3.13 0.72 -11.59
N LYS A 16 2.55 1.80 -11.06
CA LYS A 16 3.19 2.68 -10.07
C LYS A 16 2.21 2.99 -8.96
N VAL A 17 2.73 3.15 -7.76
CA VAL A 17 1.92 3.58 -6.63
C VAL A 17 2.73 4.51 -5.73
N THR A 18 2.07 5.53 -5.21
CA THR A 18 2.59 6.37 -4.14
C THR A 18 1.84 6.09 -2.87
N PHE A 19 2.57 5.83 -1.79
CA PHE A 19 2.03 5.69 -0.45
C PHE A 19 2.40 6.90 0.39
N ASP A 20 1.39 7.54 1.01
CA ASP A 20 1.56 8.68 1.90
C ASP A 20 1.04 8.34 3.30
N THR A 21 1.90 8.47 4.32
CA THR A 21 1.45 8.34 5.72
C THR A 21 0.73 9.59 6.18
N GLU A 22 -0.38 9.42 6.90
CA GLU A 22 -1.16 10.54 7.45
C GLU A 22 -0.38 11.37 8.47
N ASN A 23 0.50 10.74 9.26
CA ASN A 23 1.10 11.37 10.44
C ASN A 23 2.56 11.83 10.26
N GLU A 24 3.31 11.28 9.30
CA GLU A 24 4.75 11.52 9.20
C GLU A 24 5.16 12.31 7.95
N GLY A 25 4.22 12.60 7.04
CA GLY A 25 4.53 13.20 5.74
C GLY A 25 5.48 12.34 4.90
N LYS A 26 5.63 11.05 5.25
CA LYS A 26 6.52 10.12 4.58
C LYS A 26 5.82 9.63 3.32
N ARG A 27 6.39 10.02 2.19
CA ARG A 27 5.96 9.58 0.85
C ARG A 27 6.89 8.51 0.32
N VAL A 28 6.33 7.37 -0.06
CA VAL A 28 7.05 6.24 -0.63
C VAL A 28 6.53 5.99 -2.04
N PHE A 29 7.42 6.09 -3.03
CA PHE A 29 7.10 5.83 -4.44
C PHE A 29 7.59 4.45 -4.83
N LEU A 30 6.73 3.64 -5.44
CA LEU A 30 7.06 2.26 -5.83
C LEU A 30 6.65 2.00 -7.27
N GLN A 31 7.55 1.35 -8.01
CA GLN A 31 7.22 0.63 -9.23
C GLN A 31 6.67 -0.74 -8.82
N LEU A 32 5.40 -0.99 -9.11
CA LEU A 32 4.75 -2.26 -8.75
C LEU A 32 5.39 -3.42 -9.50
N ASP A 33 5.81 -3.21 -10.76
CA ASP A 33 6.43 -4.22 -11.61
C ASP A 33 7.79 -4.70 -11.08
N GLU A 34 8.50 -3.86 -10.31
CA GLU A 34 9.77 -4.21 -9.67
C GLU A 34 9.59 -5.04 -8.39
N LEU A 35 8.39 -5.06 -7.82
CA LEU A 35 8.08 -5.81 -6.60
C LEU A 35 7.66 -7.24 -6.96
N VAL A 36 8.35 -8.21 -6.38
CA VAL A 36 8.12 -9.65 -6.63
C VAL A 36 7.16 -10.24 -5.60
N SER A 37 7.11 -9.69 -4.38
CA SER A 37 6.27 -10.21 -3.29
C SER A 37 5.66 -9.13 -2.41
N GLU A 38 4.57 -9.49 -1.73
CA GLU A 38 3.92 -8.64 -0.72
C GLU A 38 4.88 -8.29 0.43
N GLU A 39 5.76 -9.20 0.81
CA GLU A 39 6.77 -8.96 1.86
C GLU A 39 7.73 -7.82 1.49
N GLN A 40 8.12 -7.71 0.22
CA GLN A 40 8.96 -6.58 -0.23
C GLN A 40 8.23 -5.25 -0.08
N LEU A 41 6.94 -5.20 -0.45
CA LEU A 41 6.10 -4.03 -0.28
C LEU A 41 6.06 -3.60 1.20
N LEU A 42 5.76 -4.54 2.10
CA LEU A 42 5.67 -4.28 3.53
C LEU A 42 7.01 -3.84 4.14
N ASN A 43 8.12 -4.47 3.73
CA ASN A 43 9.45 -4.11 4.16
C ASN A 43 9.85 -2.68 3.74
N ILE A 44 9.49 -2.27 2.52
CA ILE A 44 9.77 -0.90 2.04
C ILE A 44 8.92 0.13 2.78
N LEU A 45 7.66 -0.20 3.06
CA LEU A 45 6.80 0.63 3.90
C LEU A 45 7.25 0.67 5.37
N LYS A 46 8.13 -0.27 5.77
CA LYS A 46 8.65 -0.47 7.13
C LYS A 46 7.54 -0.78 8.14
N VAL A 47 6.60 -1.64 7.75
CA VAL A 47 5.48 -2.07 8.60
C VAL A 47 5.46 -3.58 8.75
N ASN A 48 4.99 -4.06 9.90
CA ASN A 48 4.75 -5.48 10.14
C ASN A 48 3.26 -5.73 10.46
N PRO A 49 2.39 -5.77 9.44
CA PRO A 49 0.94 -5.77 9.63
C PRO A 49 0.45 -7.06 10.28
N LYS A 50 -0.36 -6.93 11.32
CA LYS A 50 -1.24 -8.01 11.80
C LYS A 50 -2.53 -8.09 10.98
N ARG A 51 -3.04 -6.93 10.57
CA ARG A 51 -4.23 -6.77 9.72
C ARG A 51 -4.03 -5.58 8.80
N VAL A 52 -4.52 -5.70 7.57
CA VAL A 52 -4.62 -4.58 6.64
C VAL A 52 -6.04 -4.53 6.10
N GLU A 53 -6.60 -3.33 6.05
CA GLU A 53 -7.89 -3.05 5.43
C GLU A 53 -7.67 -2.08 4.28
N TYR A 54 -8.19 -2.41 3.11
CA TYR A 54 -8.02 -1.60 1.90
C TYR A 54 -9.37 -1.03 1.46
N PHE A 55 -9.39 0.28 1.20
CA PHE A 55 -10.57 1.05 0.82
C PHE A 55 -10.36 1.68 -0.57
N PRO A 56 -10.51 0.89 -1.66
CA PRO A 56 -10.22 1.34 -3.03
C PRO A 56 -11.23 2.34 -3.59
N LEU A 57 -12.46 2.37 -3.07
CA LEU A 57 -13.59 3.12 -3.65
C LEU A 57 -13.78 4.52 -3.03
N GLU A 58 -12.94 4.88 -2.07
CA GLU A 58 -12.95 6.20 -1.44
C GLU A 58 -12.41 7.27 -2.40
N GLU A 59 -12.83 8.53 -2.22
CA GLU A 59 -12.38 9.65 -3.07
C GLU A 59 -10.85 9.73 -3.16
N LYS A 60 -10.19 9.42 -2.04
CA LYS A 60 -8.75 9.19 -1.97
C LYS A 60 -8.50 7.78 -1.44
N PRO A 61 -8.15 6.80 -2.28
CA PRO A 61 -7.93 5.43 -1.85
C PRO A 61 -6.92 5.37 -0.70
N TYR A 62 -7.17 4.52 0.28
CA TYR A 62 -6.26 4.33 1.39
C TYR A 62 -6.30 2.91 1.91
N MET A 63 -5.27 2.56 2.67
CA MET A 63 -5.27 1.37 3.50
C MET A 63 -5.00 1.75 4.95
N ILE A 64 -5.51 0.91 5.85
CA ILE A 64 -5.23 0.97 7.27
C ILE A 64 -4.39 -0.26 7.62
N VAL A 65 -3.19 -0.02 8.13
CA VAL A 65 -2.28 -1.06 8.61
C VAL A 65 -2.36 -1.10 10.13
N HIS A 66 -2.79 -2.24 10.67
CA HIS A 66 -2.83 -2.51 12.10
C HIS A 66 -1.60 -3.29 12.50
N GLU A 67 -0.76 -2.68 13.33
CA GLU A 67 0.38 -3.31 13.99
C GLU A 67 -0.01 -3.62 15.45
N SER A 68 0.92 -4.11 16.27
CA SER A 68 0.58 -4.53 17.65
C SER A 68 -0.08 -3.43 18.48
N ASP A 69 0.45 -2.21 18.39
CA ASP A 69 0.15 -1.12 19.32
C ASP A 69 -0.24 0.18 18.59
N ILE A 70 -0.13 0.18 17.25
CA ILE A 70 -0.38 1.35 16.41
C ILE A 70 -1.20 0.98 15.18
N CYS A 71 -1.93 1.97 14.70
CA CYS A 71 -2.74 1.91 13.49
C CYS A 71 -2.31 3.04 12.57
N THR A 72 -1.81 2.70 11.39
CA THR A 72 -1.24 3.67 10.44
C THR A 72 -2.08 3.70 9.17
N ARG A 73 -2.59 4.88 8.82
CA ARG A 73 -3.28 5.10 7.55
C ARG A 73 -2.25 5.49 6.48
N PHE A 74 -2.29 4.76 5.36
CA PHE A 74 -1.55 5.07 4.15
C PHE A 74 -2.52 5.44 3.05
N TYR A 75 -2.45 6.66 2.56
CA TYR A 75 -3.11 7.03 1.32
C TYR A 75 -2.37 6.44 0.14
N ILE A 76 -3.12 6.02 -0.87
CA ILE A 76 -2.63 5.29 -2.03
C ILE A 76 -3.02 6.11 -3.27
N ASP A 77 -2.01 6.58 -4.00
CA ASP A 77 -2.17 7.22 -5.31
C ASP A 77 -1.59 6.28 -6.39
N PRO A 78 -2.42 5.40 -6.95
CA PRO A 78 -1.99 4.46 -7.96
C PRO A 78 -2.03 5.09 -9.35
N LYS A 79 -0.97 4.88 -10.14
CA LYS A 79 -0.86 5.38 -11.52
C LYS A 79 -0.75 4.23 -12.50
N LYS A 80 -1.56 4.29 -13.55
CA LYS A 80 -1.47 3.36 -14.68
C LYS A 80 -0.29 3.75 -15.58
N SER A 81 0.34 2.77 -16.21
CA SER A 81 1.22 3.05 -17.34
C SER A 81 0.35 3.54 -18.50
N ASN A 82 0.71 4.71 -19.07
CA ASN A 82 0.19 5.15 -20.36
C ASN A 82 0.63 4.21 -21.47
#